data_AF-Q9T4D7-F1
#
_entry.id   AF-Q9T4D7-F1
#
_cell.length_a   1.000
_cell.length_b   1.000
_cell.length_c   1.000
_cell.angle_alpha   90.00
_cell.angle_beta   90.00
_cell.angle_gamma   90.00
#
_symmetry.space_group_name_H-M   'P 1'
#
loop_
_entity.id
_entity.type
_entity.pdbx_description
1 polymer ?
#
loop_
_entity_poly.entity_id
_entity_poly.type
_entity_poly.pdbx_seq_one_letter_code
_entity_poly.pdbx_strand_id
1 'polypeptide(L)'
;IEWEVVSLNSMSIVMTFLFDWMSLLFMSFVLMIASLVIFYSKEYMESDENINRFIMLVLMFVLSMMLLIISPNLISILLGWDGLGLVSYCLVIYFQNVKSYNAGMLTALSNRIGDVAFLLAIAWMLNYGSWN
;
A
#
# COMPACT_ATOMS: atom_id res chain seq x y z
N ILE A 1 7.62 10.09 15.02
CA ILE A 1 8.10 11.33 14.35
C ILE A 1 6.88 11.99 13.74
N GLU A 2 6.66 13.27 14.02
CA GLU A 2 5.48 14.00 13.55
C GLU A 2 5.95 15.08 12.58
N TRP A 3 5.38 15.09 11.38
CA TRP A 3 5.64 16.10 10.36
C TRP A 3 4.33 16.80 10.02
N GLU A 4 4.18 18.05 10.45
CA GLU A 4 3.01 18.85 10.10
C GLU A 4 3.12 19.30 8.64
N VAL A 5 2.17 18.85 7.81
CA VAL A 5 2.16 19.11 6.37
C VAL A 5 1.42 20.42 6.07
N VAL A 6 0.21 20.57 6.63
CA VAL A 6 -0.65 21.73 6.39
C VAL A 6 -1.55 21.97 7.61
N SER A 7 -1.73 23.22 8.02
CA SER A 7 -2.76 23.63 8.99
C SER A 7 -3.86 24.44 8.31
N LEU A 8 -5.13 24.05 8.44
CA LEU A 8 -6.29 24.77 7.89
C LEU A 8 -7.34 25.00 8.97
N ASN A 9 -7.62 26.28 9.28
CA ASN A 9 -8.74 26.81 10.08
C ASN A 9 -9.05 26.17 11.46
N SER A 10 -8.26 25.19 11.91
CA SER A 10 -8.22 24.51 13.23
C SER A 10 -7.72 23.07 13.10
N MET A 11 -7.68 22.52 11.89
CA MET A 11 -7.22 21.15 11.60
C MET A 11 -5.77 21.16 11.11
N SER A 12 -4.87 20.52 11.84
CA SER A 12 -3.50 20.26 11.40
C SER A 12 -3.39 18.88 10.75
N ILE A 13 -3.05 18.84 9.47
CA ILE A 13 -2.67 17.63 8.74
C ILE A 13 -1.25 17.27 9.17
N VAL A 14 -1.14 16.30 10.07
CA VAL A 14 0.16 15.77 10.51
C VAL A 14 0.39 14.41 9.85
N MET A 15 1.57 14.20 9.30
CA MET A 15 2.08 12.88 8.93
C MET A 15 2.89 12.37 10.11
N THR A 16 2.35 11.38 10.80
CA THR A 16 3.00 10.75 11.95
C THR A 16 3.56 9.39 11.53
N PHE A 17 4.77 9.10 11.99
CA PHE A 17 5.40 7.79 11.85
C PHE A 17 5.57 7.18 13.24
N LEU A 18 4.91 6.04 13.47
CA LEU A 18 4.99 5.26 14.71
C LEU A 18 5.88 4.03 14.53
N PHE A 19 7.01 4.06 15.23
CA PHE A 19 7.91 2.93 15.37
C PHE A 19 7.66 2.28 16.72
N ASP A 20 6.72 1.36 16.75
CA ASP A 20 6.35 0.59 17.91
C ASP A 20 6.86 -0.85 17.78
N TRP A 21 6.93 -1.58 18.89
CA TRP A 21 7.36 -2.99 18.87
C TRP A 21 6.48 -3.84 17.93
N MET A 22 5.17 -3.56 17.88
CA MET A 22 4.24 -4.20 16.96
C MET A 22 4.53 -3.87 15.49
N SER A 23 4.77 -2.60 15.15
CA SER A 23 5.05 -2.21 13.77
C SER A 23 6.40 -2.76 13.33
N LEU A 24 7.43 -2.75 14.19
CA LEU A 24 8.75 -3.35 13.92
C LEU A 24 8.66 -4.87 13.69
N LEU A 25 7.90 -5.60 14.52
CA LEU A 25 7.68 -7.03 14.33
C LEU A 25 7.01 -7.29 12.97
N PHE A 26 5.92 -6.58 12.66
CA PHE A 26 5.20 -6.80 11.40
C PHE A 26 6.06 -6.44 10.17
N MET A 27 6.83 -5.35 10.23
CA MET A 27 7.79 -4.99 9.18
C MET A 27 8.84 -6.09 8.94
N SER A 28 9.35 -6.72 10.01
CA SER A 28 10.33 -7.81 9.87
C SER A 28 9.73 -9.04 9.17
N PHE A 29 8.48 -9.39 9.47
CA PHE A 29 7.77 -10.47 8.77
C PHE A 29 7.55 -10.15 7.29
N VAL A 30 7.11 -8.92 6.97
CA VAL A 30 6.88 -8.50 5.57
C VAL A 30 8.18 -8.57 4.76
N LEU A 31 9.29 -8.07 5.31
CA LEU A 31 10.59 -8.13 4.66
C LEU A 31 11.10 -9.57 4.49
N MET A 32 10.89 -10.43 5.49
CA MET A 32 11.25 -11.84 5.40
C MET A 32 10.47 -12.53 4.28
N ILE A 33 9.16 -12.35 4.22
CA ILE A 33 8.31 -12.93 3.16
C ILE A 33 8.73 -12.39 1.79
N ALA A 34 8.96 -11.08 1.68
CA ALA A 34 9.42 -10.46 0.43
C ALA A 34 10.74 -11.05 -0.06
N SER A 35 11.69 -11.30 0.84
CA SER A 35 12.98 -11.92 0.47
C SER A 35 12.81 -13.34 -0.09
N LEU A 36 11.90 -14.13 0.49
CA LEU A 36 11.57 -15.48 0.02
C LEU A 36 10.87 -15.43 -1.34
N VAL A 37 9.94 -14.49 -1.55
CA VAL A 37 9.26 -14.29 -2.84
C VAL A 37 10.26 -13.94 -3.93
N ILE A 38 11.21 -13.04 -3.66
CA ILE A 38 12.24 -12.66 -4.62
C ILE A 38 13.15 -13.86 -4.93
N PHE A 39 13.55 -14.63 -3.92
CA PHE A 39 14.37 -15.83 -4.13
C PHE A 39 13.66 -16.85 -5.01
N TYR A 40 12.40 -17.17 -4.69
CA TYR A 40 11.57 -18.10 -5.45
C TYR A 40 11.31 -17.62 -6.88
N SER A 41 11.10 -16.31 -7.07
CA SER A 41 10.80 -15.75 -8.39
C SER A 41 11.93 -15.93 -9.41
N LYS A 42 13.19 -16.06 -8.96
CA LYS A 42 14.33 -16.25 -9.87
C LYS A 42 14.27 -17.59 -10.61
N GLU A 43 13.85 -18.65 -9.92
CA GLU A 43 13.68 -19.97 -10.53
C GLU A 43 12.33 -20.09 -11.24
N TYR A 44 11.25 -19.54 -10.65
CA TYR A 44 9.91 -19.65 -11.22
C TYR A 44 9.75 -18.91 -12.56
N MET A 45 10.36 -17.74 -12.69
CA MET A 45 10.28 -16.90 -13.90
C MET A 45 11.53 -16.99 -14.77
N GLU A 46 12.35 -18.03 -14.65
CA GLU A 46 13.66 -18.14 -15.33
C GLU A 46 13.56 -17.98 -16.87
N SER A 47 12.43 -18.34 -17.46
CA SER A 47 12.16 -18.21 -18.90
C SER A 47 11.68 -16.83 -19.35
N ASP A 48 11.34 -15.92 -18.43
CA ASP A 48 10.77 -14.60 -18.77
C ASP A 48 11.86 -13.53 -18.90
N GLU A 49 11.88 -12.80 -20.02
CA GLU A 49 12.87 -11.72 -20.25
C GLU A 49 12.61 -10.47 -19.37
N ASN A 50 11.42 -10.35 -18.78
CA ASN A 50 10.98 -9.17 -18.02
C ASN A 50 11.05 -9.33 -16.49
N ILE A 51 11.87 -10.26 -15.97
CA ILE A 51 12.05 -10.48 -14.51
C ILE A 51 12.34 -9.18 -13.74
N ASN A 52 13.16 -8.28 -14.31
CA ASN A 52 13.50 -7.01 -13.66
C ASN A 52 12.27 -6.14 -13.37
N ARG A 53 11.25 -6.17 -14.24
CA ARG A 53 9.99 -5.44 -14.03
C ARG A 53 9.20 -6.06 -12.89
N PHE A 54 9.13 -7.39 -12.82
CA PHE A 54 8.47 -8.10 -11.73
C PHE A 54 9.12 -7.78 -10.38
N ILE A 55 10.45 -7.82 -10.29
CA ILE A 55 11.18 -7.50 -9.06
C ILE A 55 10.91 -6.05 -8.63
N MET A 56 10.90 -5.09 -9.56
CA MET A 56 10.54 -3.69 -9.24
C MET A 56 9.11 -3.57 -8.69
N LEU A 57 8.14 -4.28 -9.28
CA LEU A 57 6.76 -4.27 -8.80
C LEU A 57 6.66 -4.86 -7.38
N VAL A 58 7.35 -5.97 -7.09
CA VAL A 58 7.40 -6.54 -5.73
C VAL A 58 8.04 -5.56 -4.74
N LEU A 59 9.11 -4.87 -5.11
CA LEU A 59 9.73 -3.86 -4.25
C LEU A 59 8.80 -2.67 -3.97
N MET A 60 8.08 -2.17 -4.99
CA MET A 60 7.07 -1.13 -4.79
C MET A 60 5.93 -1.60 -3.88
N PHE A 61 5.55 -2.88 -3.99
CA PHE A 61 4.53 -3.46 -3.12
C PHE A 61 4.98 -3.43 -1.66
N VAL A 62 6.20 -3.90 -1.39
CA VAL A 62 6.78 -3.87 -0.04
C VAL A 62 6.86 -2.45 0.49
N LEU A 63 7.30 -1.48 -0.33
CA LEU A 63 7.38 -0.08 0.08
C LEU A 63 6.00 0.48 0.48
N SER A 64 4.97 0.22 -0.33
CA SER A 64 3.60 0.67 -0.02
C SER A 64 3.06 0.06 1.27
N MET A 65 3.35 -1.22 1.52
CA MET A 65 2.99 -1.87 2.78
C MET A 65 3.72 -1.27 3.98
N MET A 66 5.02 -1.00 3.85
CA MET A 66 5.80 -0.38 4.93
C MET A 66 5.25 1.00 5.32
N LEU A 67 4.83 1.81 4.34
CA LEU A 67 4.18 3.09 4.62
C LEU A 67 2.88 2.93 5.41
N LEU A 68 2.06 1.95 5.04
CA LEU A 68 0.77 1.68 5.71
C LEU A 68 0.97 1.25 7.17
N ILE A 69 1.99 0.43 7.44
CA ILE A 69 2.28 -0.11 8.79
C ILE A 69 2.78 0.98 9.75
N ILE A 70 3.58 1.92 9.26
CA ILE A 70 4.20 2.95 10.10
C ILE A 70 3.23 4.12 10.37
N SER A 71 2.23 4.30 9.50
CA SER A 71 1.28 5.41 9.62
C SER A 71 0.08 5.10 10.52
N PRO A 72 -0.14 5.85 11.62
CA PRO A 72 -1.35 5.73 12.42
C PRO A 72 -2.49 6.63 11.91
N ASN A 73 -2.17 7.71 11.19
CA ASN A 73 -3.17 8.69 10.77
C ASN A 73 -3.97 8.19 9.57
N LEU A 74 -5.29 8.33 9.62
CA LEU A 74 -6.18 7.85 8.53
C LEU A 74 -5.79 8.40 7.15
N ILE A 75 -5.38 9.67 7.08
CA ILE A 75 -4.97 10.30 5.81
C ILE A 75 -3.66 9.70 5.29
N SER A 76 -2.72 9.42 6.19
CA SER A 76 -1.47 8.78 5.82
C SER A 76 -1.68 7.32 5.40
N ILE A 77 -2.65 6.63 6.02
CA ILE A 77 -3.04 5.26 5.64
C ILE A 77 -3.64 5.26 4.24
N LEU A 78 -4.46 6.26 3.87
CA LEU A 78 -5.03 6.38 2.52
C LEU A 78 -3.94 6.46 1.45
N LEU A 79 -2.85 7.17 1.70
CA LEU A 79 -1.71 7.25 0.76
C LEU A 79 -1.03 5.88 0.56
N GLY A 80 -0.80 5.13 1.65
CA GLY A 80 -0.22 3.78 1.57
C GLY A 80 -1.17 2.78 0.89
N TRP A 81 -2.46 2.92 1.17
CA TRP A 81 -3.53 2.12 0.59
C TRP A 81 -3.64 2.30 -0.93
N ASP A 82 -3.64 3.55 -1.41
CA ASP A 82 -3.67 3.85 -2.85
C ASP A 82 -2.46 3.24 -3.58
N GLY A 83 -1.27 3.34 -2.98
CA GLY A 83 -0.06 2.73 -3.53
C GLY A 83 -0.17 1.21 -3.64
N LEU A 84 -0.67 0.55 -2.60
CA LEU A 84 -0.88 -0.90 -2.57
C LEU A 84 -1.93 -1.33 -3.62
N GLY A 85 -2.98 -0.54 -3.79
CA GLY A 85 -4.02 -0.77 -4.78
C GLY A 85 -3.51 -0.69 -6.23
N LEU A 86 -2.63 0.27 -6.53
CA LEU A 86 -2.02 0.40 -7.86
C LEU A 86 -1.02 -0.72 -8.15
N VAL A 87 -0.14 -1.05 -7.20
CA VAL A 87 0.89 -2.08 -7.43
C VAL A 87 0.27 -3.48 -7.55
N SER A 88 -0.76 -3.78 -6.76
CA SER A 88 -1.51 -5.04 -6.87
C SER A 88 -2.19 -5.19 -8.24
N TYR A 89 -2.78 -4.13 -8.78
CA TYR A 89 -3.33 -4.11 -10.13
C TYR A 89 -2.26 -4.43 -11.19
N CYS A 90 -1.10 -3.77 -11.11
CA CYS A 90 0.01 -3.99 -12.04
C CYS A 90 0.54 -5.44 -12.00
N LEU A 91 0.60 -6.06 -10.81
CA LEU A 91 1.00 -7.45 -10.66
C LEU A 91 0.01 -8.43 -11.29
N VAL A 92 -1.30 -8.19 -11.14
CA VAL A 92 -2.34 -9.07 -11.72
C VAL A 92 -2.32 -9.05 -13.25
N ILE A 93 -1.98 -7.91 -13.86
CA ILE A 93 -1.98 -7.71 -15.32
C ILE A 93 -0.63 -8.07 -15.97
N TYR A 94 0.36 -8.53 -15.21
CA TYR A 94 1.71 -8.80 -15.71
C TYR A 94 1.75 -9.64 -17.01
N PHE A 95 0.95 -10.70 -17.10
CA PHE A 95 0.90 -11.59 -18.28
C PHE A 95 -0.07 -11.15 -19.40
N GLN A 96 -0.76 -10.02 -19.26
CA GLN A 96 -1.59 -9.40 -20.31
C GLN A 96 -2.57 -10.33 -21.05
N ASN A 97 -3.07 -11.38 -20.38
CA ASN A 97 -4.08 -12.28 -20.94
C ASN A 97 -5.48 -11.69 -20.76
N VAL A 98 -6.44 -11.98 -21.66
CA VAL A 98 -7.84 -11.50 -21.55
C VAL A 98 -8.46 -11.83 -20.17
N LYS A 99 -8.18 -13.03 -19.64
CA LYS A 99 -8.60 -13.43 -18.29
C LYS A 99 -7.94 -12.59 -17.19
N SER A 100 -6.66 -12.24 -17.37
CA SER A 100 -5.88 -11.43 -16.43
C SER A 100 -6.31 -9.96 -16.46
N TYR A 101 -6.68 -9.41 -17.62
CA TYR A 101 -7.29 -8.08 -17.72
C TYR A 101 -8.62 -7.99 -16.97
N ASN A 102 -9.50 -8.98 -17.14
CA ASN A 102 -10.77 -9.00 -16.42
C ASN A 102 -10.56 -9.11 -14.90
N ALA A 103 -9.62 -9.94 -14.47
CA ALA A 103 -9.25 -10.07 -13.06
C ALA A 103 -8.65 -8.77 -12.50
N GLY A 104 -7.75 -8.13 -13.25
CA GLY A 104 -7.14 -6.86 -12.85
C GLY A 104 -8.16 -5.72 -12.78
N MET A 105 -9.10 -5.64 -13.72
CA MET A 105 -10.17 -4.64 -13.63
C MET A 105 -11.02 -4.86 -12.37
N LEU A 106 -11.28 -6.13 -12.00
CA LEU A 106 -12.03 -6.46 -10.79
C LEU A 106 -11.28 -6.04 -9.51
N THR A 107 -9.95 -6.22 -9.46
CA THR A 107 -9.14 -5.76 -8.32
C THR A 107 -9.08 -4.24 -8.21
N ALA A 108 -8.97 -3.53 -9.33
CA ALA A 108 -9.00 -2.07 -9.33
C ALA A 108 -10.36 -1.53 -8.82
N LEU A 109 -11.46 -2.13 -9.27
CA LEU A 109 -12.80 -1.73 -8.84
C LEU A 109 -13.05 -2.01 -7.35
N SER A 110 -12.61 -3.16 -6.84
CA SER A 110 -12.74 -3.46 -5.41
C SER A 110 -11.95 -2.49 -4.54
N ASN A 111 -10.77 -2.07 -4.99
CA ASN A 111 -9.96 -1.07 -4.26
C ASN A 111 -10.70 0.27 -4.16
N ARG A 112 -11.36 0.71 -5.24
CA ARG A 112 -12.17 1.95 -5.21
C ARG A 112 -13.33 1.92 -4.22
N ILE A 113 -13.92 0.76 -3.99
CA ILE A 113 -14.93 0.60 -2.94
C ILE A 113 -14.31 0.81 -1.55
N GLY A 114 -13.09 0.30 -1.34
CA GLY A 114 -12.30 0.55 -0.13
C GLY A 114 -12.01 2.04 0.07
N ASP A 115 -11.62 2.75 -0.99
CA ASP A 115 -11.33 4.20 -0.93
C ASP A 115 -12.57 4.99 -0.46
N VAL A 116 -13.77 4.64 -0.94
CA VAL A 116 -15.02 5.26 -0.50
C VAL A 116 -15.24 5.04 1.00
N ALA A 117 -14.92 3.86 1.53
CA ALA A 117 -15.02 3.58 2.96
C ALA A 117 -14.01 4.40 3.78
N PHE A 118 -12.76 4.53 3.32
CA PHE A 118 -11.77 5.39 3.97
C PHE A 118 -12.19 6.86 3.98
N LEU A 119 -12.69 7.37 2.86
CA LEU A 119 -13.16 8.75 2.76
C LEU A 119 -14.36 9.03 3.68
N LEU A 120 -15.29 8.07 3.81
CA LEU A 120 -16.40 8.15 4.76
C LEU A 120 -15.90 8.19 6.22
N ALA A 121 -14.90 7.37 6.57
CA ALA A 121 -14.31 7.38 7.91
C ALA A 121 -13.62 8.73 8.22
N ILE A 122 -12.86 9.29 7.26
CA ILE A 122 -12.22 10.61 7.40
C ILE A 122 -13.28 11.71 7.56
N ALA A 123 -14.35 11.67 6.75
CA ALA A 123 -15.46 12.61 6.84
C ALA A 123 -16.17 12.58 8.19
N TRP A 124 -16.26 11.40 8.81
CA TRP A 124 -16.84 11.27 10.15
C TRP A 124 -15.88 11.78 11.22
N MET A 125 -14.60 11.38 11.20
CA MET A 125 -13.59 11.82 12.16
C MET A 125 -13.37 13.33 12.16
N LEU A 126 -13.56 13.98 11.01
CA LEU A 126 -13.55 15.45 10.89
C LEU A 126 -14.48 16.14 11.90
N ASN A 127 -15.64 15.54 12.23
CA ASN A 127 -16.55 16.11 13.23
C ASN A 127 -15.99 16.09 14.66
N TYR A 128 -15.02 15.21 14.93
CA TYR A 128 -14.33 15.11 16.23
C TYR A 128 -13.05 15.96 16.29
N GLY A 129 -12.72 16.70 15.23
CA GLY A 129 -11.62 17.67 15.22
C GLY A 129 -10.20 17.08 15.18
N SER A 130 -10.06 15.76 15.02
CA SER A 130 -8.76 15.09 14.86
C SER A 130 -8.87 13.85 13.97
N TRP A 131 -7.74 13.43 13.38
CA TRP A 131 -7.64 12.31 12.43
C TRP A 131 -6.71 11.18 12.91
N ASN A 132 -6.32 11.25 14.18
CA ASN A 132 -5.53 10.24 14.87
C ASN A 132 -6.45 9.26 15.60
#